data_AF-A0A219B834-F1
#
_entry.id   AF-A0A219B834-F1
#
_cell.length_a   1.000
_cell.length_b   1.000
_cell.length_c   1.000
_cell.angle_alpha   90.00
_cell.angle_beta   90.00
_cell.angle_gamma   90.00
#
_symmetry.space_group_name_H-M   'P 1'
#
loop_
_entity.id
_entity.type
_entity.pdbx_description
1 polymer ?
#
loop_
_entity_poly.entity_id
_entity_poly.type
_entity_poly.pdbx_seq_one_letter_code
_entity_poly.pdbx_strand_id
1 'polypeptide(L)'
;MTQTAPELPPVDPEMASRVIFSPDGETSVGRGAYNLFGSAAGNEELVIGVGAQVTLDPSFNEGGDTIVLPGDFADFTATRNGSTLVLEDGLGTILRLPLGTEPTILGFDDGDYRVFFDTEAGEVVFEEAGGSIVPASAFADGGMVAGADMAAEAPLAEHVDLPVQEILIV
;
A
#
# COMPACT_ATOMS: atom_id res chain seq x y z
N MET A 1 7.00 13.15 36.65
CA MET A 1 8.05 13.54 35.70
C MET A 1 7.66 12.95 34.37
N THR A 2 7.12 13.74 33.45
CA THR A 2 6.74 13.27 32.12
C THR A 2 8.01 13.22 31.30
N GLN A 3 8.57 12.02 31.13
CA GLN A 3 9.67 11.81 30.20
C GLN A 3 9.05 11.86 28.80
N THR A 4 9.09 13.04 28.17
CA THR A 4 8.85 13.18 26.74
C THR A 4 9.84 12.25 26.04
N ALA A 5 9.33 11.26 25.32
CA ALA A 5 10.16 10.37 24.51
C ALA A 5 11.04 11.24 23.57
N PRO A 6 12.30 10.85 23.31
CA PRO A 6 13.12 11.60 22.38
C PRO A 6 12.43 11.59 21.00
N GLU A 7 11.90 12.74 20.62
CA GLU A 7 11.42 13.03 19.28
C GLU A 7 12.58 12.81 18.31
N LEU A 8 12.44 11.80 17.44
CA LEU A 8 13.47 11.45 16.48
C LEU A 8 13.70 12.64 15.53
N PRO A 9 14.96 13.02 15.26
CA PRO A 9 15.25 14.20 14.44
C PRO A 9 14.65 14.04 13.04
N PRO A 10 14.00 15.06 12.45
CA PRO A 10 13.41 14.93 11.13
C PRO A 10 14.46 14.44 10.11
N VAL A 11 14.07 13.53 9.23
CA VAL A 11 14.93 13.06 8.14
C VAL A 11 14.84 14.09 7.02
N ASP A 12 15.95 14.72 6.65
CA ASP A 12 16.01 15.66 5.53
C ASP A 12 15.99 14.89 4.19
N PRO A 13 14.91 15.01 3.39
CA PRO A 13 14.83 14.33 2.09
C PRO A 13 15.86 14.85 1.08
N GLU A 14 16.38 16.06 1.28
CA GLU A 14 17.40 16.69 0.42
C GLU A 14 18.79 16.03 0.55
N MET A 15 18.98 15.20 1.58
CA MET A 15 20.20 14.44 1.84
C MET A 15 20.00 12.93 1.55
N ALA A 16 19.12 12.61 0.60
CA ALA A 16 18.81 11.23 0.26
C ALA A 16 20.02 10.46 -0.28
N SER A 17 20.19 9.23 0.21
CA SER A 17 21.18 8.29 -0.31
C SER A 17 20.69 7.68 -1.62
N ARG A 18 21.59 7.43 -2.58
CA ARG A 18 21.24 6.75 -3.82
C ARG A 18 21.51 5.25 -3.72
N VAL A 19 20.53 4.44 -4.07
CA VAL A 19 20.63 2.97 -4.19
C VAL A 19 20.31 2.58 -5.63
N ILE A 20 21.10 1.67 -6.19
CA ILE A 20 20.93 1.18 -7.57
C ILE A 20 20.91 -0.33 -7.49
N PHE A 21 19.85 -0.94 -8.01
CA PHE A 21 19.71 -2.38 -8.03
C PHE A 21 20.46 -3.00 -9.21
N SER A 22 20.93 -4.21 -8.98
CA SER A 22 21.27 -5.14 -10.07
C SER A 22 20.02 -5.98 -10.36
N PRO A 23 19.91 -6.58 -11.56
CA PRO A 23 18.89 -7.58 -11.86
C PRO A 23 18.76 -8.61 -10.74
N ASP A 24 17.53 -8.87 -10.30
CA ASP A 24 17.22 -9.84 -9.23
C ASP A 24 17.89 -9.50 -7.89
N GLY A 25 18.18 -8.21 -7.67
CA GLY A 25 18.83 -7.71 -6.48
C GLY A 25 17.86 -7.58 -5.31
N GLU A 26 18.34 -7.86 -4.11
CA GLU A 26 17.59 -7.71 -2.87
C GLU A 26 18.28 -6.67 -1.98
N THR A 27 17.52 -5.75 -1.40
CA THR A 27 18.07 -4.78 -0.44
C THR A 27 17.08 -4.41 0.65
N SER A 28 17.61 -3.88 1.75
CA SER A 28 16.81 -3.27 2.80
C SER A 28 17.31 -1.88 3.13
N VAL A 29 16.37 -0.96 3.35
CA VAL A 29 16.66 0.41 3.77
C VAL A 29 16.10 0.65 5.17
N GLY A 30 16.92 1.21 6.05
CA GLY A 30 16.50 1.60 7.39
C GLY A 30 15.96 3.03 7.40
N ARG A 31 15.85 3.60 8.60
CA ARG A 31 15.49 5.00 8.78
C ARG A 31 16.45 5.94 8.04
N GLY A 32 15.92 6.80 7.18
CA GLY A 32 16.70 7.71 6.34
C GLY A 32 15.94 8.11 5.08
N ALA A 33 16.53 8.95 4.23
CA ALA A 33 15.98 9.29 2.93
C ALA A 33 16.75 8.56 1.82
N TYR A 34 16.04 8.00 0.84
CA TYR A 34 16.65 7.19 -0.21
C TYR A 34 15.99 7.45 -1.57
N ASN A 35 16.82 7.48 -2.62
CA ASN A 35 16.41 7.47 -4.03
C ASN A 35 16.86 6.14 -4.63
N LEU A 36 15.91 5.33 -5.07
CA LEU A 36 16.15 3.98 -5.55
C LEU A 36 15.89 3.89 -7.05
N PHE A 37 16.81 3.21 -7.74
CA PHE A 37 16.73 2.96 -9.16
C PHE A 37 16.76 1.46 -9.38
N GLY A 38 15.70 0.94 -9.99
CA GLY A 38 15.60 -0.45 -10.40
C GLY A 38 16.37 -0.73 -11.68
N SER A 39 16.37 -2.00 -12.08
CA SER A 39 16.93 -2.45 -13.35
C SER A 39 15.82 -2.82 -14.34
N ALA A 40 16.10 -2.72 -15.64
CA ALA A 40 15.09 -3.00 -16.68
C ALA A 40 14.78 -4.50 -16.86
N ALA A 41 15.37 -5.38 -16.05
CA ALA A 41 15.19 -6.82 -16.14
C ALA A 41 15.55 -7.47 -14.81
N GLY A 42 14.71 -8.38 -14.33
CA GLY A 42 14.89 -9.05 -13.03
C GLY A 42 13.66 -8.86 -12.17
N ASN A 43 13.59 -9.57 -11.04
CA ASN A 43 12.60 -9.30 -10.00
C ASN A 43 13.35 -8.81 -8.77
N GLU A 44 13.39 -7.50 -8.57
CA GLU A 44 14.05 -6.91 -7.42
C GLU A 44 13.15 -6.94 -6.17
N GLU A 45 13.77 -7.13 -5.00
CA GLU A 45 13.08 -7.05 -3.71
C GLU A 45 13.63 -5.89 -2.88
N LEU A 46 12.74 -5.00 -2.45
CA LEU A 46 13.05 -3.91 -1.55
C LEU A 46 12.29 -4.07 -0.23
N VAL A 47 13.02 -4.17 0.88
CA VAL A 47 12.44 -4.11 2.22
C VAL A 47 12.63 -2.72 2.82
N ILE A 48 11.52 -2.06 3.18
CA ILE A 48 11.51 -0.72 3.76
C ILE A 48 11.36 -0.84 5.29
N GLY A 49 12.29 -0.22 6.03
CA GLY A 49 12.22 -0.13 7.48
C GLY A 49 11.40 1.07 7.97
N VAL A 50 10.94 0.99 9.22
CA VAL A 50 10.16 2.06 9.87
C VAL A 50 10.93 3.39 9.87
N GLY A 51 10.25 4.47 9.47
CA GLY A 51 10.83 5.81 9.40
C GLY A 51 11.73 6.07 8.19
N ALA A 52 11.69 5.19 7.18
CA ALA A 52 12.36 5.42 5.91
C ALA A 52 11.50 6.29 4.98
N GLN A 53 12.13 7.25 4.32
CA GLN A 53 11.56 8.02 3.23
C GLN A 53 12.18 7.55 1.92
N VAL A 54 11.40 6.87 1.09
CA VAL A 54 11.86 6.22 -0.13
C VAL A 54 11.19 6.88 -1.33
N THR A 55 12.00 7.28 -2.31
CA THR A 55 11.54 7.69 -3.63
C THR A 55 12.05 6.69 -4.65
N LEU A 56 11.12 6.03 -5.35
CA LEU A 56 11.42 5.10 -6.41
C LEU A 56 11.46 5.82 -7.76
N ASP A 57 12.38 5.42 -8.62
CA ASP A 57 12.36 5.76 -10.03
C ASP A 57 11.43 4.79 -10.80
N PRO A 58 10.80 5.21 -11.91
CA PRO A 58 9.98 4.31 -12.73
C PRO A 58 10.71 3.07 -13.23
N SER A 59 12.06 3.08 -13.27
CA SER A 59 12.82 1.89 -13.62
C SER A 59 12.66 0.73 -12.62
N PHE A 60 12.15 0.99 -11.41
CA PHE A 60 11.86 -0.03 -10.40
C PHE A 60 10.53 -0.76 -10.62
N ASN A 61 9.75 -0.40 -11.64
CA ASN A 61 8.48 -1.08 -11.93
C ASN A 61 8.44 -1.75 -13.31
N GLU A 62 9.59 -1.87 -14.00
CA GLU A 62 9.71 -2.53 -15.31
C GLU A 62 9.93 -4.06 -15.20
N GLY A 63 10.30 -4.59 -14.01
CA GLY A 63 10.73 -5.99 -13.84
C GLY A 63 9.71 -6.94 -13.20
N GLY A 64 8.65 -6.42 -12.58
CA GLY A 64 7.77 -7.20 -11.70
C GLY A 64 8.22 -7.20 -10.24
N ASP A 65 8.85 -6.11 -9.82
CA ASP A 65 9.54 -5.93 -8.56
C ASP A 65 8.57 -5.91 -7.35
N THR A 66 9.11 -6.31 -6.18
CA THR A 66 8.36 -6.44 -4.92
C THR A 66 8.89 -5.47 -3.88
N ILE A 67 7.99 -4.76 -3.20
CA ILE A 67 8.30 -3.80 -2.14
C ILE A 67 7.62 -4.26 -0.86
N VAL A 68 8.41 -4.57 0.17
CA VAL A 68 7.91 -4.99 1.47
C VAL A 68 7.91 -3.79 2.42
N LEU A 69 6.74 -3.48 2.96
CA LEU A 69 6.49 -2.39 3.90
C LEU A 69 6.26 -2.95 5.31
N PRO A 70 6.67 -2.23 6.37
CA PRO A 70 6.44 -2.66 7.74
C PRO A 70 5.04 -2.23 8.20
N GLY A 71 4.23 -3.19 8.66
CA GLY A 71 2.88 -2.93 9.18
C GLY A 71 1.78 -3.45 8.26
N ASP A 72 0.53 -3.20 8.65
CA ASP A 72 -0.65 -3.64 7.90
C ASP A 72 -1.01 -2.60 6.84
N PHE A 73 -1.65 -3.01 5.74
CA PHE A 73 -2.10 -2.07 4.69
C PHE A 73 -3.01 -0.96 5.27
N ALA A 74 -3.78 -1.26 6.32
CA ALA A 74 -4.69 -0.32 6.95
C ALA A 74 -4.00 0.83 7.71
N ASP A 75 -2.74 0.65 8.13
CA ASP A 75 -1.96 1.70 8.80
C ASP A 75 -1.43 2.76 7.80
N PHE A 76 -1.40 2.42 6.50
CA PHE A 76 -0.90 3.31 5.46
C PHE A 76 -2.03 4.17 4.87
N THR A 77 -1.74 5.46 4.76
CA THR A 77 -2.54 6.40 3.97
C THR A 77 -1.95 6.50 2.57
N ALA A 78 -2.74 6.10 1.56
CA ALA A 78 -2.36 6.21 0.15
C ALA A 78 -2.93 7.50 -0.47
N THR A 79 -2.05 8.38 -0.94
CA THR A 79 -2.40 9.61 -1.65
C THR A 79 -1.78 9.61 -3.04
N ARG A 80 -2.57 9.90 -4.07
CA ARG A 80 -2.07 10.08 -5.42
C ARG A 80 -1.68 11.54 -5.66
N ASN A 81 -0.49 11.76 -6.19
CA ASN A 81 -0.04 13.05 -6.70
C ASN A 81 0.37 12.91 -8.18
N GLY A 82 -0.55 13.22 -9.10
CA GLY A 82 -0.32 13.05 -10.53
C GLY A 82 -0.13 11.58 -10.93
N SER A 83 1.07 11.21 -11.38
CA SER A 83 1.44 9.82 -11.71
C SER A 83 2.22 9.12 -10.60
N THR A 84 2.32 9.72 -9.42
CA THR A 84 3.03 9.17 -8.27
C THR A 84 2.06 8.81 -7.17
N LEU A 85 2.16 7.59 -6.67
CA LEU A 85 1.52 7.15 -5.44
C LEU A 85 2.43 7.49 -4.26
N VAL A 86 1.85 8.06 -3.22
CA VAL A 86 2.51 8.34 -1.95
C VAL A 86 1.82 7.53 -0.87
N LEU A 87 2.53 6.60 -0.24
CA LEU A 87 2.05 5.88 0.94
C LEU A 87 2.76 6.41 2.19
N GLU A 88 2.00 6.70 3.23
CA GLU A 88 2.51 7.25 4.50
C GLU A 88 1.82 6.56 5.67
N ASP A 89 2.58 6.00 6.62
CA ASP A 89 2.04 5.30 7.80
C ASP A 89 1.92 6.21 9.05
N GLY A 90 2.32 7.48 8.93
CA GLY A 90 2.25 8.44 10.03
C GLY A 90 3.34 8.27 11.11
N LEU A 91 4.07 7.14 11.13
CA LEU A 91 5.29 6.95 11.94
C LEU A 91 6.55 7.49 11.24
N GLY A 92 6.39 8.17 10.12
CA GLY A 92 7.46 8.78 9.33
C GLY A 92 8.00 7.90 8.18
N THR A 93 7.41 6.72 7.97
CA THR A 93 7.62 5.92 6.76
C THR A 93 6.86 6.58 5.61
N ILE A 94 7.54 6.90 4.52
CA ILE A 94 6.96 7.51 3.32
C ILE A 94 7.51 6.79 2.09
N LEU A 95 6.64 6.25 1.26
CA LEU A 95 7.00 5.62 -0.02
C LEU A 95 6.40 6.44 -1.17
N ARG A 96 7.25 6.89 -2.10
CA ARG A 96 6.85 7.57 -3.33
C ARG A 96 7.13 6.63 -4.50
N LEU A 97 6.08 6.02 -5.03
CA LEU A 97 6.12 5.06 -6.13
C LEU A 97 5.51 5.70 -7.39
N PRO A 98 6.30 5.92 -8.45
CA PRO A 98 5.74 6.22 -9.77
C PRO A 98 4.88 5.04 -10.24
N LEU A 99 3.64 5.31 -10.62
CA LEU A 99 2.73 4.27 -11.08
C LEU A 99 2.80 4.13 -12.61
N GLY A 100 2.96 2.90 -13.05
CA GLY A 100 2.82 2.48 -14.44
C GLY A 100 1.53 1.69 -14.68
N THR A 101 1.38 1.20 -15.91
CA THR A 101 0.35 0.21 -16.28
C THR A 101 0.72 -1.21 -15.84
N GLU A 102 2.00 -1.42 -15.50
CA GLU A 102 2.47 -2.70 -14.97
C GLU A 102 2.22 -2.77 -13.47
N PRO A 103 1.75 -3.92 -12.96
CA PRO A 103 1.46 -4.08 -11.54
C PRO A 103 2.74 -4.20 -10.71
N THR A 104 2.88 -3.36 -9.70
CA THR A 104 3.89 -3.47 -8.64
C THR A 104 3.32 -4.24 -7.46
N ILE A 105 4.10 -5.13 -6.87
CA ILE A 105 3.69 -5.89 -5.68
C ILE A 105 4.13 -5.15 -4.42
N LEU A 106 3.20 -4.81 -3.55
CA LEU A 106 3.43 -4.27 -2.22
C LEU A 106 3.10 -5.32 -1.17
N GLY A 107 4.12 -5.84 -0.48
CA GLY A 107 3.95 -6.78 0.63
C GLY A 107 3.77 -6.04 1.96
N PHE A 108 2.70 -6.36 2.68
CA PHE A 108 2.43 -5.90 4.05
C PHE A 108 2.36 -7.11 4.99
N ASP A 109 2.30 -6.89 6.31
CA ASP A 109 2.19 -7.99 7.29
C ASP A 109 0.87 -8.75 7.16
N ASP A 110 -0.21 -8.05 6.76
CA ASP A 110 -1.54 -8.60 6.52
C ASP A 110 -1.69 -9.30 5.14
N GLY A 111 -0.82 -8.99 4.17
CA GLY A 111 -0.83 -9.62 2.86
C GLY A 111 -0.22 -8.78 1.73
N ASP A 112 -0.17 -9.37 0.53
CA ASP A 112 0.39 -8.72 -0.66
C ASP A 112 -0.71 -8.03 -1.49
N TYR A 113 -0.42 -6.82 -1.95
CA TYR A 113 -1.31 -6.00 -2.77
C TYR A 113 -0.62 -5.64 -4.08
N ARG A 114 -1.32 -5.85 -5.19
CA ARG A 114 -0.88 -5.46 -6.52
C ARG A 114 -1.40 -4.09 -6.83
N VAL A 115 -0.52 -3.18 -7.20
CA VAL A 115 -0.85 -1.78 -7.44
C VAL A 115 -0.48 -1.39 -8.86
N PHE A 116 -1.44 -0.87 -9.61
CA PHE A 116 -1.22 -0.35 -10.96
C PHE A 116 -2.12 0.84 -11.25
N PHE A 117 -1.77 1.60 -12.28
CA PHE A 117 -2.61 2.65 -12.81
C PHE A 117 -3.50 2.11 -13.93
N ASP A 118 -4.81 2.16 -13.73
CA ASP A 118 -5.77 1.82 -14.77
C ASP A 118 -6.01 3.04 -15.67
N THR A 119 -5.54 2.96 -16.91
CA THR A 119 -5.67 4.05 -17.88
C THR A 119 -7.09 4.23 -18.42
N GLU A 120 -7.96 3.23 -18.29
CA GLU A 120 -9.32 3.24 -18.82
C GLU A 120 -10.28 3.93 -17.83
N ALA A 121 -10.16 3.60 -16.55
CA ALA A 121 -10.88 4.22 -15.44
C ALA A 121 -10.20 5.49 -14.92
N GLY A 122 -8.90 5.67 -15.18
CA GLY A 122 -8.12 6.82 -14.73
C GLY A 122 -7.81 6.79 -13.23
N GLU A 123 -7.90 5.62 -12.60
CA GLU A 123 -7.73 5.41 -11.16
C GLU A 123 -6.49 4.56 -10.86
N VAL A 124 -6.01 4.65 -9.62
CA VAL A 124 -5.09 3.63 -9.10
C VAL A 124 -5.94 2.42 -8.73
N VAL A 125 -5.44 1.21 -8.89
CA VAL A 125 -6.13 0.01 -8.44
C VAL A 125 -5.22 -0.71 -7.49
N PHE A 126 -5.76 -1.14 -6.35
CA PHE A 126 -5.11 -2.05 -5.42
C PHE A 126 -5.89 -3.37 -5.47
N GLU A 127 -5.20 -4.45 -5.81
CA GLU A 127 -5.77 -5.80 -5.82
C GLU A 127 -5.04 -6.64 -4.79
N GLU A 128 -5.72 -7.12 -3.75
CA GLU A 128 -5.14 -8.11 -2.84
C GLU A 128 -4.80 -9.37 -3.64
N ALA A 129 -3.61 -9.93 -3.42
CA ALA A 129 -3.15 -11.19 -3.99
C ALA A 129 -3.94 -12.39 -3.39
N GLY A 130 -5.25 -12.39 -3.62
CA GLY A 130 -6.25 -13.22 -2.96
C GLY A 130 -7.66 -13.07 -3.53
N GLY A 131 -7.94 -12.00 -4.30
CA GLY A 131 -9.15 -11.89 -5.12
C GLY A 131 -10.18 -10.86 -4.66
N SER A 132 -9.82 -9.95 -3.75
CA SER A 132 -10.65 -8.78 -3.45
C SER A 132 -10.08 -7.53 -4.13
N ILE A 133 -10.81 -7.02 -5.11
CA ILE A 133 -10.56 -5.73 -5.76
C ILE A 133 -10.98 -4.61 -4.81
N VAL A 134 -10.04 -3.80 -4.32
CA VAL A 134 -10.37 -2.53 -3.68
C VAL A 134 -10.16 -1.41 -4.71
N PRO A 135 -11.22 -0.93 -5.40
CA PRO A 135 -11.08 0.11 -6.42
C PRO A 135 -10.60 1.41 -5.76
N ALA A 136 -9.52 2.04 -6.27
CA ALA A 136 -9.07 3.30 -5.68
C ALA A 136 -9.92 4.52 -6.07
N SER A 137 -11.05 4.32 -6.75
CA SER A 137 -12.12 5.32 -6.87
C SER A 137 -12.70 5.78 -5.51
N ALA A 138 -12.36 5.14 -4.39
CA ALA A 138 -12.63 5.64 -3.05
C ALA A 138 -11.65 6.75 -2.57
N PHE A 139 -10.59 7.06 -3.31
CA PHE A 139 -9.46 7.89 -2.88
C PHE A 139 -9.36 9.13 -3.78
N ALA A 140 -10.21 10.13 -3.52
CA ALA A 140 -10.24 11.36 -4.30
C ALA A 140 -9.02 12.27 -4.02
N ASP A 141 -8.68 13.10 -5.01
CA ASP A 141 -7.68 14.18 -4.95
C ASP A 141 -7.84 15.01 -3.65
N GLY A 142 -6.91 14.82 -2.70
CA GLY A 142 -6.89 15.52 -1.41
C GLY A 142 -7.84 15.00 -0.32
N GLY A 143 -8.46 13.83 -0.49
CA GLY A 143 -9.30 13.19 0.52
C GLY A 143 -8.56 12.13 1.35
N MET A 144 -8.35 12.38 2.64
CA MET A 144 -7.85 11.37 3.58
C MET A 144 -8.85 10.20 3.69
N VAL A 145 -8.38 8.97 3.53
CA VAL A 145 -9.10 7.78 3.99
C VAL A 145 -8.15 6.89 4.79
N ALA A 146 -8.50 6.65 6.04
CA ALA A 146 -7.91 5.60 6.84
C ALA A 146 -8.42 4.26 6.31
N GLY A 147 -7.53 3.26 6.26
CA GLY A 147 -7.96 1.88 6.06
C GLY A 147 -8.98 1.48 7.13
N ALA A 148 -9.98 0.70 6.69
CA ALA A 148 -11.09 0.15 7.47
C ALA A 148 -12.32 1.06 7.68
N ASP A 149 -13.25 0.98 6.71
CA ASP A 149 -14.66 0.74 7.06
C ASP A 149 -15.29 -0.24 6.05
N MET A 150 -14.89 -1.51 6.13
CA MET A 150 -15.70 -2.62 5.64
C MET A 150 -15.91 -3.58 6.82
N ALA A 151 -16.71 -3.12 7.79
CA ALA A 151 -17.24 -3.97 8.83
C ALA A 151 -18.16 -5.04 8.20
N ALA A 152 -17.62 -6.25 8.09
CA ALA A 152 -18.25 -7.55 8.26
C ALA A 152 -19.77 -7.66 8.01
N GLU A 153 -20.16 -8.33 6.91
CA GLU A 153 -21.37 -9.15 6.90
C GLU A 153 -20.98 -10.58 6.47
N ALA A 154 -20.64 -11.42 7.46
CA ALA A 154 -20.51 -12.85 7.28
C ALA A 154 -21.89 -13.47 6.94
N PRO A 155 -22.04 -14.34 5.93
CA PRO A 155 -23.26 -15.11 5.79
C PRO A 155 -23.27 -16.24 6.84
N LEU A 156 -23.93 -16.00 7.98
CA LEU A 156 -24.21 -17.03 8.97
C LEU A 156 -25.17 -18.06 8.37
N ALA A 157 -24.69 -19.29 8.24
CA ALA A 157 -25.48 -20.44 7.89
C ALA A 157 -26.45 -20.84 9.03
N GLU A 158 -27.68 -21.14 8.62
CA GLU A 158 -28.65 -22.09 9.19
C GLU A 158 -29.20 -21.84 10.62
N HIS A 159 -30.45 -21.35 10.66
CA HIS A 159 -31.40 -21.84 11.67
C HIS A 159 -32.78 -22.06 11.05
N VAL A 160 -33.28 -23.27 11.29
CA VAL A 160 -34.54 -23.88 10.87
C VAL A 160 -35.75 -23.10 11.39
N ASP A 161 -36.76 -22.86 10.53
CA ASP A 161 -38.16 -22.74 10.97
C ASP A 161 -39.15 -23.10 9.83
N LEU A 162 -40.00 -24.11 10.07
CA LEU A 162 -41.22 -24.43 9.32
C LEU A 162 -42.40 -24.26 10.30
N PRO A 163 -43.67 -24.17 9.85
CA PRO A 163 -44.33 -23.22 8.96
C PRO A 163 -45.35 -22.32 9.73
N VAL A 164 -45.62 -21.11 9.24
CA VAL A 164 -46.62 -20.21 9.85
C VAL A 164 -48.04 -20.62 9.43
N GLN A 165 -48.90 -20.96 10.39
CA GLN A 165 -50.35 -21.09 10.18
C GLN A 165 -50.97 -19.69 10.12
N GLU A 166 -51.51 -19.32 8.96
CA GLU A 166 -52.27 -18.08 8.77
C GLU A 166 -53.71 -18.28 9.29
N ILE A 167 -54.08 -17.54 10.33
CA ILE A 167 -55.46 -17.38 10.80
C ILE A 167 -56.09 -16.28 9.95
N LEU A 168 -57.03 -16.65 9.08
CA LEU A 168 -57.86 -15.71 8.33
C LEU A 168 -59.14 -15.44 9.12
N ILE A 169 -59.27 -14.21 9.60
CA ILE A 169 -60.52 -13.65 10.13
C ILE A 169 -61.22 -12.94 8.96
N VAL A 170 -62.34 -13.51 8.48
CA VAL A 170 -63.52 -12.80 7.94
C VAL A 170 -64.76 -13.66 8.13
#